data_AF-A0A359AWE5-F1
#
_entry.id   AF-A0A359AWE5-F1
#
_cell.length_a   1.000
_cell.length_b   1.000
_cell.length_c   1.000
_cell.angle_alpha   90.00
_cell.angle_beta   90.00
_cell.angle_gamma   90.00
#
_symmetry.space_group_name_H-M   'P 1'
#
loop_
_entity.id
_entity.type
_entity.pdbx_description
1 polymer ?
#
loop_
_entity_poly.entity_id
_entity_poly.type
_entity_poly.pdbx_seq_one_letter_code
_entity_poly.pdbx_strand_id
1 'polypeptide(L)'
;MGGEQIWYNKSGNSDNSGFAPRSGASLYKRLSQRVYHLSPHPLTEYRPIMIFRLPEFYLLYAEALNEVSPGDPRILEYVDKVRERAGIPLLAAIKP
;
A
#
# COMPACT_ATOMS: atom_id res chain seq x y z
N MET A 1 23.29 -0.69 -6.60
CA MET A 1 21.89 -0.22 -6.76
C MET A 1 21.46 0.46 -5.47
N GLY A 2 20.73 1.58 -5.53
CA GLY A 2 20.22 2.24 -4.31
C GLY A 2 20.75 3.65 -4.01
N GLY A 3 21.30 4.36 -5.00
CA GLY A 3 21.73 5.76 -4.88
C GLY A 3 21.16 6.69 -5.97
N GLU A 4 20.17 6.22 -6.73
CA GLU A 4 19.53 6.99 -7.80
C GLU A 4 18.58 8.02 -7.20
N GLN A 5 18.84 9.30 -7.47
CA GLN A 5 18.04 10.42 -6.97
C GLN A 5 16.98 10.79 -8.02
N ILE A 6 15.70 10.70 -7.66
CA ILE A 6 14.59 11.12 -8.52
C ILE A 6 14.33 12.60 -8.26
N TRP A 7 14.55 13.43 -9.26
CA TRP A 7 14.32 14.87 -9.20
C TRP A 7 12.87 15.17 -9.60
N TYR A 8 12.12 15.80 -8.70
CA TYR A 8 10.70 16.15 -8.92
C TYR A 8 10.50 17.51 -9.59
N ASN A 9 11.57 18.25 -9.82
CA ASN A 9 11.59 19.53 -10.50
C ASN A 9 12.76 19.56 -11.49
N LYS A 10 12.55 20.24 -12.61
CA LYS A 10 13.58 20.53 -13.60
C LYS A 10 13.66 22.05 -13.71
N SER A 11 14.81 22.63 -13.36
CA SER A 11 15.02 24.09 -13.33
C SER A 11 14.03 24.87 -12.42
N GLY A 12 14.07 26.20 -12.50
CA GLY A 12 13.14 27.14 -11.83
C GLY A 12 12.26 27.92 -12.82
N ASN A 13 11.26 28.64 -12.30
CA ASN A 13 10.25 29.44 -13.03
C ASN A 13 9.34 28.62 -13.98
N SER A 14 8.38 27.88 -13.40
CA SER A 14 7.23 27.26 -14.10
C SER A 14 7.56 26.29 -15.25
N ASP A 15 8.76 25.69 -15.26
CA ASP A 15 9.15 24.68 -16.26
C ASP A 15 8.40 23.35 -16.02
N ASN A 16 7.51 22.99 -16.96
CA ASN A 16 6.71 21.76 -16.96
C ASN A 16 7.31 20.67 -17.87
N SER A 17 8.58 20.78 -18.27
CA SER A 17 9.26 19.80 -19.14
C SER A 17 9.94 18.65 -18.37
N GLY A 18 9.67 18.50 -17.08
CA GLY A 18 10.21 17.43 -16.23
C GLY A 18 9.36 16.15 -16.27
N PHE A 19 10.00 14.99 -16.14
CA PHE A 19 9.36 13.66 -16.06
C PHE A 19 8.76 13.35 -14.68
N ALA A 20 8.44 14.38 -13.89
CA ALA A 20 8.00 14.24 -12.52
C ALA A 20 6.46 14.27 -12.41
N PRO A 21 5.85 13.55 -11.45
CA PRO A 21 4.42 13.66 -11.17
C PRO A 21 4.07 15.09 -10.74
N ARG A 22 3.02 15.68 -11.33
CA ARG A 22 2.58 17.05 -11.01
C ARG A 22 2.16 17.27 -9.56
N SER A 23 1.77 16.20 -8.86
CA SER A 23 1.43 16.23 -7.43
C SER A 23 2.63 16.05 -6.50
N GLY A 24 3.84 15.80 -7.03
CA GLY A 24 5.04 15.55 -6.24
C GLY A 24 5.12 14.15 -5.61
N ALA A 25 4.16 13.25 -5.90
CA ALA A 25 4.14 11.90 -5.35
C ALA A 25 3.92 10.83 -6.43
N SER A 26 4.66 9.73 -6.32
CA SER A 26 4.55 8.56 -7.20
C SER A 26 3.93 7.37 -6.46
N LEU A 27 3.02 6.65 -7.12
CA LEU A 27 2.43 5.42 -6.58
C LEU A 27 3.31 4.21 -6.91
N TYR A 28 3.88 3.59 -5.88
CA TYR A 28 4.66 2.35 -6.03
C TYR A 28 3.84 1.06 -5.82
N LYS A 29 2.55 1.19 -5.46
CA LYS A 29 1.67 0.03 -5.27
C LYS A 29 1.53 -0.73 -6.60
N ARG A 30 1.78 -2.05 -6.55
CA ARG A 30 1.87 -2.97 -7.70
C ARG A 30 3.09 -2.80 -8.62
N LEU A 31 4.07 -1.96 -8.29
CA LEU A 31 5.36 -2.05 -8.97
C LEU A 31 6.02 -3.40 -8.65
N SER A 32 6.57 -4.09 -9.65
CA SER A 32 7.38 -5.28 -9.42
C SER A 32 8.82 -4.85 -9.17
N GLN A 33 9.46 -5.42 -8.15
CA GLN A 33 10.89 -5.21 -7.90
C GLN A 33 11.78 -5.97 -8.91
N ARG A 34 11.19 -6.85 -9.73
CA ARG A 34 11.91 -7.62 -10.76
C ARG A 34 11.87 -6.97 -12.13
N VAL A 35 10.85 -6.16 -12.41
CA VAL A 35 10.72 -5.49 -13.71
C VAL A 35 11.60 -4.25 -13.72
N TYR A 36 12.63 -4.29 -14.55
CA TYR A 36 13.58 -3.19 -14.68
C TYR A 36 14.15 -3.18 -16.10
N HIS A 37 14.29 -1.98 -16.68
CA HIS A 37 14.73 -1.82 -18.07
C HIS A 37 16.26 -1.87 -18.20
N LEU A 38 16.88 -2.91 -17.63
CA LEU A 38 18.32 -3.16 -17.73
C LEU A 38 18.58 -4.67 -17.75
N SER A 39 19.41 -5.12 -18.69
CA SER A 39 19.88 -6.51 -18.73
C SER A 39 20.55 -6.89 -17.39
N PRO A 40 20.19 -8.02 -16.75
CA PRO A 40 19.43 -9.17 -17.29
C PRO A 40 17.93 -9.21 -16.90
N HIS A 41 17.35 -8.11 -16.41
CA HIS A 41 16.00 -8.12 -15.82
C HIS A 41 14.89 -8.12 -16.88
N PRO A 42 13.72 -8.75 -16.59
CA PRO A 42 12.58 -8.76 -17.50
C PRO A 42 11.93 -7.37 -17.62
N LEU A 43 11.47 -7.03 -18.83
CA LEU A 43 10.75 -5.78 -19.11
C LEU A 43 9.26 -5.83 -18.69
N THR A 44 8.68 -7.02 -18.60
CA THR A 44 7.28 -7.21 -18.20
C THR A 44 7.13 -8.45 -17.34
N GLU A 45 6.11 -8.45 -16.48
CA GLU A 45 5.78 -9.57 -15.62
C GLU A 45 4.27 -9.67 -15.45
N TYR A 46 3.70 -10.87 -15.67
CA TYR A 46 2.30 -11.12 -15.39
C TYR A 46 2.04 -11.10 -13.89
N ARG A 47 1.10 -10.26 -13.46
CA ARG A 47 0.66 -10.17 -12.07
C ARG A 47 -0.86 -10.00 -12.00
N PRO A 48 -1.60 -11.02 -11.55
CA PRO A 48 -3.05 -10.96 -11.55
C PRO A 48 -3.56 -9.82 -10.67
N ILE A 49 -4.72 -9.27 -11.03
CA ILE A 49 -5.44 -8.32 -10.20
C ILE A 49 -6.22 -9.11 -9.15
N MET A 50 -6.10 -8.69 -7.89
CA MET A 50 -6.89 -9.23 -6.79
C MET A 50 -8.24 -8.51 -6.74
N ILE A 51 -9.34 -9.24 -7.00
CA ILE A 51 -10.71 -8.73 -6.86
C ILE A 51 -11.22 -8.98 -5.43
N PHE A 52 -10.93 -10.17 -4.89
CA PHE A 52 -11.25 -10.54 -3.51
C PHE A 52 -10.01 -11.09 -2.83
N ARG A 53 -9.78 -10.69 -1.57
CA ARG A 53 -8.66 -11.18 -0.77
C ARG A 53 -9.00 -11.25 0.70
N LEU A 54 -8.35 -12.17 1.42
CA LEU A 54 -8.65 -12.48 2.81
C LEU A 54 -8.80 -11.27 3.76
N PRO A 55 -7.91 -10.25 3.72
CA PRO A 55 -8.08 -9.09 4.60
C PRO A 55 -9.36 -8.28 4.38
N GLU A 56 -9.97 -8.34 3.20
CA GLU A 56 -11.27 -7.69 2.96
C GLU A 56 -12.38 -8.42 3.70
N PHE A 57 -12.37 -9.75 3.73
CA PHE A 57 -13.33 -10.53 4.51
C PHE A 57 -13.19 -10.28 6.02
N TYR A 58 -11.96 -10.11 6.51
CA TYR A 58 -11.73 -9.74 7.92
C TYR A 58 -12.31 -8.37 8.26
N LEU A 59 -12.05 -7.35 7.43
CA LEU A 59 -12.57 -6.00 7.68
C LEU A 59 -14.09 -5.93 7.52
N LEU A 60 -14.65 -6.60 6.52
CA LEU A 60 -16.09 -6.69 6.32
C LEU A 60 -16.79 -7.37 7.50
N TYR A 61 -16.21 -8.45 8.03
CA TYR A 61 -16.76 -9.12 9.21
C TYR A 61 -16.66 -8.26 10.46
N ALA A 62 -15.54 -7.55 10.65
CA ALA A 62 -15.36 -6.60 11.76
C ALA A 62 -16.36 -5.44 11.69
N GLU A 63 -16.61 -4.89 10.49
CA GLU A 63 -17.60 -3.83 10.26
C GLU A 63 -19.01 -4.32 10.55
N ALA A 64 -19.40 -5.49 10.01
CA ALA A 64 -20.70 -6.08 10.28
C ALA A 64 -20.92 -6.35 11.79
N LEU A 65 -19.89 -6.79 12.51
CA LEU A 65 -19.94 -6.96 13.96
C LEU A 65 -20.06 -5.62 14.70
N ASN A 66 -19.38 -4.56 14.23
CA ASN A 66 -19.49 -3.25 14.83
C ASN A 66 -20.90 -2.66 14.71
N GLU A 67 -21.59 -2.90 13.60
CA GLU A 67 -22.98 -2.47 13.38
C GLU A 67 -23.99 -3.28 14.22
N VAL A 68 -23.77 -4.59 14.38
CA VAL A 68 -24.71 -5.47 15.09
C VAL A 68 -24.45 -5.47 16.61
N SER A 69 -23.19 -5.48 17.04
CA SER A 69 -22.77 -5.63 18.44
C SER A 69 -21.44 -4.91 18.70
N PRO A 70 -21.45 -3.58 18.94
CA PRO A 70 -20.25 -2.74 19.02
C PRO A 70 -19.30 -3.04 20.21
N GLY A 71 -19.68 -3.95 21.12
CA GLY A 71 -18.82 -4.40 22.24
C GLY A 71 -18.16 -5.76 22.03
N ASP A 72 -18.30 -6.36 20.84
CA ASP A 72 -17.76 -7.69 20.58
C ASP A 72 -16.22 -7.68 20.47
N PRO A 73 -15.48 -8.45 21.29
CA PRO A 73 -14.01 -8.48 21.25
C PRO A 73 -13.44 -8.95 19.89
N ARG A 74 -14.23 -9.68 19.09
CA ARG A 74 -13.84 -10.14 17.76
C ARG A 74 -13.58 -8.98 16.80
N ILE A 75 -14.21 -7.81 17.00
CA ILE A 75 -13.98 -6.64 16.14
C ILE A 75 -12.48 -6.27 16.15
N LEU A 76 -11.90 -6.17 17.35
CA LEU A 76 -10.47 -5.88 17.51
C LEU A 76 -9.61 -7.02 16.94
N GLU A 77 -9.98 -8.27 17.19
CA GLU A 77 -9.25 -9.45 16.67
C GLU A 77 -9.09 -9.41 15.13
N TYR A 78 -10.17 -9.18 14.39
CA TYR A 78 -10.13 -9.22 12.92
C TYR A 78 -9.43 -8.01 12.31
N VAL A 79 -9.51 -6.84 12.95
CA VAL A 79 -8.72 -5.68 12.52
C VAL A 79 -7.24 -5.91 12.81
N ASP A 80 -6.90 -6.45 13.98
CA ASP A 80 -5.52 -6.70 14.40
C ASP A 80 -4.82 -7.74 13.53
N LYS A 81 -5.52 -8.77 13.03
CA LYS A 81 -5.00 -9.69 12.01
C LYS A 81 -4.47 -8.98 10.75
N VAL A 82 -5.10 -7.87 10.35
CA VAL A 82 -4.65 -7.07 9.19
C VAL A 82 -3.46 -6.17 9.56
N ARG A 83 -3.49 -5.61 10.77
CA ARG A 83 -2.45 -4.70 11.30
C ARG A 83 -1.14 -5.42 11.58
N GLU A 84 -1.18 -6.59 12.19
CA GLU A 84 -0.04 -7.46 12.43
C GLU A 84 0.67 -7.78 11.11
N ARG A 85 -0.10 -8.19 10.09
CA ARG A 85 0.45 -8.45 8.75
C ARG A 85 1.10 -7.22 8.14
N ALA A 86 0.54 -6.03 8.38
CA ALA A 86 1.07 -4.77 7.90
C ALA A 86 2.28 -4.26 8.70
N GLY A 87 2.66 -4.94 9.79
CA GLY A 87 3.78 -4.54 10.64
C GLY A 87 3.53 -3.25 11.43
N ILE A 88 2.26 -2.92 11.70
CA ILE A 88 1.89 -1.73 12.50
C ILE A 88 1.37 -2.14 13.88
N PRO A 89 1.47 -1.26 14.90
CA PRO A 89 1.03 -1.60 16.26
C PRO A 89 -0.44 -2.01 16.31
N LEU A 90 -0.75 -3.01 17.15
CA LEU A 90 -2.11 -3.51 17.35
C LEU A 90 -3.02 -2.43 17.95
N LEU A 91 -4.32 -2.46 17.63
CA LEU A 91 -5.28 -1.52 18.21
C LEU A 91 -5.41 -1.72 19.71
N ALA A 92 -5.41 -2.98 20.17
CA ALA A 92 -5.42 -3.31 21.59
C ALA A 92 -4.23 -2.69 22.36
N ALA A 93 -3.09 -2.45 21.68
CA ALA A 93 -1.93 -1.81 22.29
C ALA A 93 -2.00 -0.26 22.26
N ILE A 94 -2.74 0.33 21.31
CA ILE A 94 -2.84 1.79 21.16
C ILE A 94 -3.96 2.37 22.03
N LYS A 95 -5.08 1.65 22.17
CA LYS A 95 -6.22 2.02 23.00
C LYS A 95 -6.63 0.81 23.85
N PRO A 96 -5.96 0.60 25.00
CA PRO A 96 -6.34 -0.47 25.91
C PRO A 96 -7.75 -0.27 26.47
#